data_AF-A0AA85AWP0-F1
#
_entry.id   AF-A0AA85AWP0-F1
#
_cell.length_a   1.000
_cell.length_b   1.000
_cell.length_c   1.000
_cell.angle_alpha   90.00
_cell.angle_beta   90.00
_cell.angle_gamma   90.00
#
_symmetry.space_group_name_H-M   'P 1'
#
loop_
_entity.id
_entity.type
_entity.pdbx_description
1 polymer ?
#
loop_
_entity_poly.entity_id
_entity_poly.type
_entity_poly.pdbx_seq_one_letter_code
_entity_poly.pdbx_strand_id
1 'polypeptide(L)'
;MTRFVKLICFQVPSVKLSVSRFPYQQWPVRPYRSVSSASNSSVTPSEKRENLPLASVTEKVKQTTKDVGYFTVVLGGFVLTGTILYAIIHELFSSRSPNGVYDDAFRICKTDSRVLDCFGSSLKARTSPDSRRRRQNIAYDSWHDDKSRLHMAMKFYIKGNLASGVVYLEVVENESKEFDYRYLIVETEGGFSKKQIILRSSSEVDNPNL
;
A
#
# COMPACT_ATOMS: atom_id res chain seq x y z
N MET A 1 20.10 -17.05 -29.32
CA MET A 1 18.73 -16.94 -28.79
C MET A 1 18.16 -15.56 -29.12
N THR A 2 18.29 -15.03 -30.34
CA THR A 2 17.44 -15.27 -31.52
C THR A 2 15.93 -15.25 -31.24
N ARG A 3 15.31 -14.09 -31.54
CA ARG A 3 14.07 -13.93 -32.30
C ARG A 3 12.76 -14.41 -31.65
N PHE A 4 12.13 -13.55 -30.83
CA PHE A 4 10.67 -13.57 -30.59
C PHE A 4 10.06 -12.16 -30.47
N VAL A 5 10.68 -11.16 -31.11
CA VAL A 5 10.17 -9.78 -31.19
C VAL A 5 9.73 -9.50 -32.63
N LYS A 6 8.61 -10.09 -33.05
CA LYS A 6 7.81 -9.60 -34.19
C LYS A 6 6.49 -10.38 -34.25
N LEU A 7 5.40 -9.64 -34.47
CA LEU A 7 4.02 -10.07 -34.74
C LEU A 7 3.10 -10.22 -33.52
N ILE A 8 2.68 -9.08 -32.97
CA ILE A 8 1.25 -8.84 -32.68
C ILE A 8 0.92 -7.42 -33.15
N CYS A 9 0.83 -7.27 -34.47
CA CYS A 9 0.09 -6.17 -35.09
C CYS A 9 -1.33 -6.69 -35.25
N PHE A 10 -2.19 -6.47 -34.26
CA PHE A 10 -3.63 -6.67 -34.42
C PHE A 10 -4.29 -5.31 -34.57
N GLN A 11 -4.62 -5.04 -35.82
CA GLN A 11 -5.49 -3.98 -36.28
C GLN A 11 -6.78 -3.98 -35.46
N VAL A 12 -7.00 -2.93 -34.67
CA VAL A 12 -8.26 -2.68 -33.97
C VAL A 12 -9.24 -2.09 -35.00
N PRO A 13 -10.33 -2.77 -35.37
CA PRO A 13 -11.38 -2.11 -36.15
C PRO A 13 -12.12 -1.12 -35.24
N SER A 14 -12.18 0.12 -35.71
CA SER A 14 -12.92 1.22 -35.12
C SER A 14 -14.41 0.89 -35.04
N VAL A 15 -14.91 0.55 -33.85
CA VAL A 15 -16.35 0.38 -33.61
C VAL A 15 -16.90 1.70 -33.10
N LYS A 16 -17.75 2.36 -33.91
CA LYS A 16 -18.48 3.57 -33.53
C LYS A 16 -19.48 3.23 -32.42
N LEU A 17 -19.21 3.70 -31.21
CA LEU A 17 -20.16 3.65 -30.10
C LEU A 17 -21.21 4.75 -30.29
N SER A 18 -22.40 4.35 -30.74
CA SER A 18 -23.61 5.16 -30.67
C SER A 18 -24.06 5.25 -29.21
N VAL A 19 -24.04 6.46 -28.65
CA VAL A 19 -24.49 6.75 -27.29
C VAL A 19 -26.02 6.78 -27.29
N SER A 20 -26.65 5.65 -26.98
CA SER A 20 -28.05 5.64 -26.58
C SER A 20 -28.14 6.01 -25.09
N ARG A 21 -28.91 7.06 -24.81
CA ARG A 21 -29.28 7.51 -23.46
C ARG A 21 -30.02 6.39 -22.73
N PHE A 22 -29.43 5.85 -21.68
CA PHE A 22 -30.13 4.99 -20.73
C PHE A 22 -30.91 5.85 -19.74
N PRO A 23 -32.25 5.72 -19.65
CA PRO A 23 -33.04 6.41 -18.65
C PRO A 23 -32.82 5.79 -17.27
N TYR A 24 -32.79 6.67 -16.28
CA TYR A 24 -32.71 6.39 -14.86
C TYR A 24 -33.94 5.56 -14.43
N GLN A 25 -33.74 4.29 -14.05
CA GLN A 25 -34.77 3.49 -13.39
C GLN A 25 -34.39 3.20 -11.94
N GLN A 26 -35.30 3.64 -11.08
CA GLN A 26 -35.33 3.56 -9.63
C GLN A 26 -35.42 2.09 -9.18
N TRP A 27 -34.57 1.68 -8.25
CA TRP A 27 -34.55 0.31 -7.74
C TRP A 27 -35.63 0.14 -6.65
N PRO A 28 -36.49 -0.90 -6.69
CA PRO A 28 -37.44 -1.16 -5.62
C PRO A 28 -36.72 -1.80 -4.41
N VAL A 29 -36.98 -1.25 -3.24
CA VAL A 29 -36.54 -1.78 -1.94
C VAL A 29 -37.28 -3.10 -1.68
N ARG A 30 -36.55 -4.21 -1.52
CA ARG A 30 -37.14 -5.50 -1.13
C ARG A 30 -37.35 -5.52 0.39
N PRO A 31 -38.56 -5.83 0.91
CA PRO A 31 -38.74 -6.04 2.34
C PRO A 31 -38.17 -7.40 2.77
N TYR A 32 -37.62 -7.42 3.99
CA TYR A 32 -37.08 -8.60 4.66
C TYR A 32 -38.20 -9.61 4.96
N ARG A 33 -38.12 -10.81 4.35
CA ARG A 33 -39.02 -11.94 4.64
C ARG A 33 -38.47 -12.69 5.85
N SER A 34 -39.11 -12.54 7.01
CA SER A 34 -38.90 -13.42 8.16
C SER A 34 -39.46 -14.81 7.83
N VAL A 35 -38.64 -15.84 7.99
CA VAL A 35 -39.06 -17.24 7.90
C VAL A 35 -39.39 -17.70 9.31
N SER A 36 -40.68 -17.85 9.61
CA SER A 36 -41.18 -18.53 10.80
C SER A 36 -41.10 -20.04 10.56
N SER A 37 -40.17 -20.70 11.23
CA SER A 37 -40.10 -22.17 11.28
C SER A 37 -41.23 -22.72 12.16
N ALA A 38 -42.26 -23.28 11.52
CA ALA A 38 -43.24 -24.13 12.18
C ALA A 38 -42.56 -25.43 12.60
N SER A 39 -42.45 -25.64 13.91
CA SER A 39 -41.99 -26.89 14.53
C SER A 39 -43.12 -27.92 14.48
N ASN A 40 -42.96 -28.97 13.66
CA ASN A 40 -43.76 -30.19 13.75
C ASN A 40 -42.85 -31.39 13.46
N SER A 41 -42.39 -32.08 14.51
CA SER A 41 -41.99 -33.47 14.39
C SER A 41 -42.18 -34.17 15.73
N SER A 42 -43.31 -34.85 15.81
CA SER A 42 -43.67 -35.86 16.80
C SER A 42 -42.56 -36.91 16.93
N VAL A 43 -42.12 -37.14 18.17
CA VAL A 43 -41.20 -38.20 18.56
C VAL A 43 -41.97 -39.52 18.63
N THR A 44 -41.60 -40.51 17.82
CA THR A 44 -41.90 -41.92 18.07
C THR A 44 -40.63 -42.62 18.53
N PRO A 45 -40.59 -43.26 19.71
CA PRO A 45 -39.48 -44.10 20.10
C PRO A 45 -39.70 -45.49 19.50
N SER A 46 -38.84 -45.90 18.56
CA SER A 46 -38.74 -47.30 18.17
C SER A 46 -37.37 -47.83 18.56
N GLU A 47 -37.38 -48.50 19.71
CA GLU A 47 -36.33 -49.39 20.17
C GLU A 47 -36.30 -50.62 19.28
N LYS A 48 -35.25 -50.77 18.46
CA LYS A 48 -34.85 -52.08 17.91
C LYS A 48 -33.39 -52.10 17.49
N ARG A 49 -32.56 -52.58 18.44
CA ARG A 49 -31.58 -53.65 18.27
C ARG A 49 -30.63 -53.63 17.04
N GLU A 50 -29.33 -53.47 17.37
CA GLU A 50 -28.18 -54.26 16.90
C GLU A 50 -28.08 -54.58 15.39
N ASN A 51 -27.18 -53.87 14.70
CA ASN A 51 -26.09 -54.36 13.83
C ASN A 51 -25.61 -53.19 12.93
N LEU A 52 -24.32 -52.85 12.99
CA LEU A 52 -23.71 -51.81 12.15
C LEU A 52 -23.89 -52.13 10.66
N PRO A 53 -23.98 -51.10 9.81
CA PRO A 53 -23.04 -51.09 8.70
C PRO A 53 -22.30 -49.75 8.63
N LEU A 54 -20.97 -49.85 8.69
CA LEU A 54 -19.97 -48.83 8.34
C LEU A 54 -20.14 -48.23 6.92
N ALA A 55 -21.21 -48.57 6.20
CA ALA A 55 -21.51 -48.13 4.85
C ALA A 55 -22.13 -46.73 4.78
N SER A 56 -22.91 -46.29 5.77
CA SER A 56 -23.64 -45.00 5.68
C SER A 56 -22.74 -43.78 5.91
N VAL A 57 -21.66 -43.93 6.69
CA VAL A 57 -20.61 -42.91 6.83
C VAL A 57 -19.75 -42.87 5.57
N THR A 58 -19.42 -44.04 5.01
CA THR A 58 -18.64 -44.16 3.76
C THR A 58 -19.38 -43.55 2.55
N GLU A 59 -20.71 -43.67 2.50
CA GLU A 59 -21.52 -43.14 1.41
C GLU A 59 -21.73 -41.61 1.52
N LYS A 60 -21.86 -41.07 2.75
CA LYS A 60 -21.88 -39.62 3.00
C LYS A 60 -20.55 -38.94 2.68
N VAL A 61 -19.43 -39.64 2.88
CA VAL A 61 -18.09 -39.15 2.48
C VAL A 61 -17.91 -39.19 0.95
N LYS A 62 -18.52 -40.15 0.25
CA LYS A 62 -18.52 -40.19 -1.24
C LYS A 62 -19.33 -39.08 -1.89
N GLN A 63 -20.34 -38.54 -1.20
CA GLN A 63 -21.17 -37.46 -1.75
C GLN A 63 -20.47 -36.09 -1.66
N THR A 64 -19.66 -35.87 -0.63
CA THR A 64 -18.90 -34.61 -0.43
C THR A 64 -17.70 -34.46 -1.36
N THR A 65 -17.26 -35.53 -2.02
CA THR A 65 -16.15 -35.48 -2.99
C THR A 65 -16.52 -34.75 -4.29
N LYS A 66 -17.81 -34.66 -4.63
CA LYS A 66 -18.26 -34.07 -5.90
C LYS A 66 -18.05 -32.56 -5.99
N ASP A 67 -18.03 -31.86 -4.85
CA ASP A 67 -17.89 -30.39 -4.81
C ASP A 67 -16.42 -29.92 -4.79
N VAL A 68 -15.45 -30.84 -4.65
CA VAL A 68 -14.01 -30.53 -4.56
C VAL A 68 -13.47 -29.85 -5.82
N GLY A 69 -14.08 -30.12 -6.98
CA GLY A 69 -13.66 -29.52 -8.26
C GLY A 69 -13.80 -27.99 -8.27
N TYR A 70 -14.93 -27.47 -7.77
CA TYR A 70 -15.16 -26.01 -7.72
C TYR A 70 -14.22 -25.32 -6.74
N PHE A 71 -13.99 -25.92 -5.57
CA PHE A 71 -13.01 -25.40 -4.60
C PHE A 71 -11.59 -25.36 -5.16
N THR A 72 -11.21 -26.35 -5.98
CA THR A 72 -9.88 -26.39 -6.61
C THR A 72 -9.69 -25.23 -7.59
N VAL A 73 -10.68 -24.95 -8.43
CA VAL A 73 -10.62 -23.83 -9.39
C VAL A 73 -10.58 -22.48 -8.66
N VAL A 74 -11.41 -22.32 -7.62
CA VAL A 74 -11.44 -21.10 -6.81
C VAL A 74 -10.10 -20.88 -6.10
N LEU A 75 -9.54 -21.91 -5.47
CA LEU A 75 -8.25 -21.83 -4.78
C LEU A 75 -7.10 -21.54 -5.76
N GLY A 76 -7.12 -22.17 -6.95
CA GLY A 76 -6.15 -21.88 -8.01
C GLY A 76 -6.17 -20.42 -8.44
N GLY A 77 -7.35 -19.80 -8.56
CA GLY A 77 -7.51 -18.38 -8.86
C GLY A 77 -6.89 -17.47 -7.80
N PHE A 78 -7.09 -17.76 -6.52
CA PHE A 78 -6.48 -17.00 -5.43
C PHE A 78 -4.96 -17.15 -5.36
N VAL A 79 -4.43 -18.35 -5.64
CA VAL A 79 -2.98 -18.57 -5.67
C VAL A 79 -2.34 -17.79 -6.84
N LEU A 80 -2.91 -17.89 -8.04
CA LEU A 80 -2.37 -17.18 -9.21
C LEU A 80 -2.48 -15.66 -9.06
N THR A 81 -3.65 -15.17 -8.62
CA THR A 81 -3.85 -13.73 -8.43
C THR A 81 -3.03 -13.21 -7.25
N GLY A 82 -2.96 -13.98 -6.16
CA GLY A 82 -2.20 -13.65 -4.96
C GLY A 82 -0.70 -13.58 -5.21
N THR A 83 -0.14 -14.48 -6.03
CA THR A 83 1.28 -14.46 -6.39
C THR A 83 1.67 -13.24 -7.23
N ILE A 84 0.89 -12.90 -8.26
CA ILE A 84 1.14 -11.70 -9.09
C ILE A 84 0.99 -10.44 -8.26
N LEU A 85 -0.09 -10.36 -7.47
CA LEU A 85 -0.34 -9.22 -6.58
C LEU A 85 0.77 -9.07 -5.54
N TYR A 86 1.23 -10.18 -4.96
CA TYR A 86 2.34 -10.19 -4.00
C TYR A 86 3.64 -9.70 -4.65
N ALA A 87 3.97 -10.14 -5.87
CA ALA A 87 5.16 -9.69 -6.56
C ALA A 87 5.15 -8.17 -6.82
N ILE A 88 4.01 -7.62 -7.26
CA ILE A 88 3.88 -6.17 -7.51
C ILE A 88 3.98 -5.38 -6.21
N ILE A 89 3.25 -5.79 -5.17
CA ILE A 89 3.28 -5.11 -3.87
C ILE A 89 4.68 -5.21 -3.27
N HIS A 90 5.31 -6.37 -3.30
CA HIS A 90 6.66 -6.54 -2.81
C HIS A 90 7.64 -5.66 -3.60
N GLU A 91 7.56 -5.60 -4.92
CA GLU A 91 8.48 -4.76 -5.70
C GLU A 91 8.28 -3.25 -5.43
N LEU A 92 7.02 -2.79 -5.32
CA LEU A 92 6.71 -1.38 -5.05
C LEU A 92 7.00 -0.95 -3.61
N PHE A 93 6.69 -1.81 -2.64
CA PHE A 93 6.77 -1.48 -1.22
C PHE A 93 8.08 -1.92 -0.55
N SER A 94 8.80 -2.91 -1.09
CA SER A 94 10.04 -3.42 -0.47
C SER A 94 11.22 -2.47 -0.60
N SER A 95 11.19 -1.49 -1.51
CA SER A 95 12.42 -0.75 -1.81
C SER A 95 12.24 0.77 -1.82
N ARG A 96 11.03 1.32 -2.07
CA ARG A 96 10.94 2.71 -2.54
C ARG A 96 9.79 3.58 -2.02
N SER A 97 9.17 3.30 -0.86
CA SER A 97 7.98 4.08 -0.48
C SER A 97 8.32 5.50 0.04
N PRO A 98 7.74 6.58 -0.54
CA PRO A 98 7.97 7.94 -0.06
C PRO A 98 7.43 8.19 1.35
N ASN A 99 6.34 7.51 1.71
CA ASN A 99 5.69 7.68 3.03
C ASN A 99 6.56 7.12 4.16
N GLY A 100 7.22 5.98 3.95
CA GLY A 100 8.12 5.41 4.97
C GLY A 100 9.30 6.33 5.27
N VAL A 101 9.94 6.87 4.22
CA VAL A 101 11.05 7.82 4.38
C VAL A 101 10.59 9.12 5.06
N TYR A 102 9.39 9.60 4.75
CA TYR A 102 8.80 10.75 5.43
C TYR A 102 8.59 10.51 6.93
N ASP A 103 7.97 9.37 7.30
CA ASP A 103 7.69 9.04 8.69
C ASP A 103 8.99 8.82 9.49
N ASP A 104 9.99 8.17 8.87
CA ASP A 104 11.31 7.97 9.47
C ASP A 104 12.05 9.30 9.68
N ALA A 105 12.08 10.17 8.66
CA ALA A 105 12.70 11.49 8.78
C ALA A 105 12.04 12.35 9.85
N PHE A 106 10.71 12.30 9.92
CA PHE A 106 9.96 13.02 10.95
C PHE A 106 10.18 12.43 12.34
N ARG A 107 10.33 11.11 12.46
CA ARG A 107 10.71 10.46 13.72
C ARG A 107 12.08 10.92 14.20
N ILE A 108 13.07 10.98 13.30
CA ILE A 108 14.41 11.51 13.62
C ILE A 108 14.30 12.95 14.16
N CYS A 109 13.55 13.82 13.47
CA CYS A 109 13.32 15.20 13.92
C CYS A 109 12.66 15.31 15.31
N LYS A 110 11.85 14.33 15.73
CA LYS A 110 11.23 14.30 17.07
C LYS A 110 12.17 13.81 18.16
N THR A 111 13.13 12.96 17.83
CA THR A 111 14.06 12.38 18.81
C THR A 111 15.26 13.31 19.05
N ASP A 112 15.65 14.12 18.06
CA ASP A 112 16.76 15.04 18.17
C ASP A 112 16.47 16.25 19.08
N SER A 113 17.23 16.39 20.17
CA SER A 113 17.13 17.51 21.12
C SER A 113 17.36 18.86 20.44
N ARG A 114 18.31 18.95 19.49
CA ARG A 114 18.60 20.16 18.72
C ARG A 114 17.37 20.73 17.99
N VAL A 115 16.51 19.84 17.49
CA VAL A 115 15.26 20.22 16.81
C VAL A 115 14.22 20.59 17.85
N LEU A 116 14.06 19.80 18.91
CA LEU A 116 13.12 20.09 19.99
C LEU A 116 13.39 21.45 20.67
N ASP A 117 14.65 21.84 20.84
CA ASP A 117 15.03 23.13 21.43
C ASP A 117 14.63 24.31 20.53
N CYS A 118 14.63 24.12 19.20
CA CYS A 118 14.26 25.17 18.25
C CYS A 118 12.74 25.25 18.00
N PHE A 119 12.04 24.12 17.97
CA PHE A 119 10.62 24.05 17.59
C PHE A 119 9.68 23.90 18.80
N GLY A 120 10.19 23.42 19.94
CA GLY A 120 9.45 23.12 21.16
C GLY A 120 9.05 21.65 21.29
N SER A 121 8.37 21.32 22.39
CA SER A 121 7.99 19.93 22.75
C SER A 121 6.94 19.28 21.84
N SER A 122 6.12 20.09 21.16
CA SER A 122 5.09 19.60 20.23
C SER A 122 5.53 19.86 18.80
N LEU A 123 5.68 18.79 18.01
CA LEU A 123 6.10 18.85 16.62
C LEU A 123 5.06 18.19 15.72
N LYS A 124 4.61 18.93 14.70
CA LYS A 124 3.66 18.45 13.67
C LYS A 124 4.24 18.65 12.28
N ALA A 125 4.35 17.59 11.51
CA ALA A 125 4.71 17.68 10.10
C ALA A 125 3.48 18.03 9.23
N ARG A 126 3.74 18.80 8.18
CA ARG A 126 2.81 19.32 7.18
C ARG A 126 3.45 19.16 5.81
N THR A 127 2.65 18.89 4.81
CA THR A 127 3.17 18.63 3.47
C THR A 127 3.17 19.85 2.58
N SER A 128 2.34 20.84 2.91
CA SER A 128 2.30 22.15 2.26
C SER A 128 2.41 23.27 3.29
N PRO A 129 2.97 24.43 2.90
CA PRO A 129 3.03 25.59 3.79
C PRO A 129 1.62 26.16 4.05
N ASP A 130 0.77 26.19 3.01
CA ASP A 130 -0.62 26.64 3.10
C ASP A 130 -1.50 25.56 3.76
N SER A 131 -2.25 25.96 4.80
CA SER A 131 -3.21 25.10 5.50
C SER A 131 -4.56 25.01 4.80
N ARG A 132 -4.81 25.78 3.73
CA ARG A 132 -6.12 25.86 3.06
C ARG A 132 -6.42 24.69 2.13
N ARG A 133 -5.42 23.90 1.74
CA ARG A 133 -5.65 22.70 0.90
C ARG A 133 -6.04 21.49 1.75
N ARG A 134 -7.20 20.91 1.44
CA ARG A 134 -7.76 19.72 2.13
C ARG A 134 -7.10 18.39 1.74
N ARG A 135 -6.24 18.37 0.72
CA ARG A 135 -5.43 17.20 0.34
C ARG A 135 -3.98 17.65 0.23
N GLN A 136 -3.13 17.09 1.07
CA GLN A 136 -1.70 17.39 1.13
C GLN A 136 -0.94 16.13 0.72
N ASN A 137 -0.44 16.12 -0.53
CA ASN A 137 0.42 15.04 -1.01
C ASN A 137 1.88 15.41 -0.72
N ILE A 138 2.71 14.39 -0.43
CA ILE A 138 4.14 14.57 -0.25
C ILE A 138 4.74 14.97 -1.59
N ALA A 139 5.40 16.14 -1.61
CA ALA A 139 6.21 16.56 -2.74
C ALA A 139 7.56 15.85 -2.62
N TYR A 140 7.72 14.79 -3.41
CA TYR A 140 8.95 14.05 -3.57
C TYR A 140 9.36 14.06 -5.04
N ASP A 141 10.65 13.96 -5.29
CA ASP A 141 11.24 13.77 -6.61
C ASP A 141 12.20 12.58 -6.54
N SER A 142 12.20 11.75 -7.57
CA SER A 142 12.99 10.53 -7.62
C SER A 142 13.69 10.42 -8.96
N TRP A 143 15.02 10.26 -8.92
CA TRP A 143 15.86 10.14 -10.11
C TRP A 143 16.83 8.98 -9.97
N HIS A 144 17.37 8.52 -11.09
CA HIS A 144 18.45 7.53 -11.10
C HIS A 144 19.76 8.27 -11.39
N ASP A 145 20.79 7.93 -10.62
CA ASP A 145 22.17 8.42 -10.80
C ASP A 145 22.89 7.64 -11.90
N ASP A 146 24.07 8.11 -12.33
CA ASP A 146 24.89 7.47 -13.38
C ASP A 146 25.26 6.03 -13.03
N LYS A 147 25.31 5.73 -11.72
CA LYS A 147 25.56 4.39 -11.15
C LYS A 147 24.29 3.53 -11.05
N SER A 148 23.18 3.95 -11.66
CA SER A 148 21.87 3.27 -11.59
C SER A 148 21.29 3.13 -10.17
N ARG A 149 21.75 3.92 -9.20
CA ARG A 149 21.16 4.01 -7.86
C ARG A 149 19.98 4.96 -7.90
N LEU A 150 18.90 4.66 -7.18
CA LEU A 150 17.80 5.62 -7.05
C LEU A 150 18.07 6.58 -5.92
N HIS A 151 17.92 7.84 -6.26
CA HIS A 151 17.86 8.95 -5.34
C HIS A 151 16.42 9.39 -5.19
N MET A 152 16.05 9.75 -3.97
CA MET A 152 14.76 10.36 -3.68
C MET A 152 14.98 11.55 -2.76
N ALA A 153 14.60 12.73 -3.23
CA ALA A 153 14.53 13.91 -2.39
C ALA A 153 13.10 14.26 -2.08
N MET A 154 12.88 14.76 -0.87
CA MET A 154 11.60 15.35 -0.51
C MET A 154 11.81 16.56 0.37
N LYS A 155 10.80 17.41 0.38
CA LYS A 155 10.70 18.51 1.33
C LYS A 155 9.36 18.48 2.00
N PHE A 156 9.37 18.72 3.30
CA PHE A 156 8.15 18.87 4.07
C PHE A 156 8.32 19.98 5.11
N TYR A 157 7.21 20.42 5.66
CA TYR A 157 7.16 21.52 6.61
C TYR A 157 6.93 20.97 8.00
N ILE A 158 7.57 21.55 8.99
CA ILE A 158 7.33 21.23 10.39
C ILE A 158 6.81 22.46 11.10
N LYS A 159 5.83 22.25 11.96
CA LYS A 159 5.25 23.26 12.83
C LYS A 159 5.45 22.83 14.27
N GLY A 160 6.24 23.61 14.97
CA GLY A 160 6.41 23.54 16.41
C GLY A 160 5.47 24.50 17.14
N ASN A 161 5.59 24.53 18.47
CA ASN A 161 4.95 25.55 19.30
C ASN A 161 5.70 26.90 19.20
N LEU A 162 7.03 26.85 19.14
CA LEU A 162 7.89 28.05 19.13
C LEU A 162 8.13 28.58 17.72
N ALA A 163 8.36 27.68 16.76
CA ALA A 163 8.75 28.05 15.40
C ALA A 163 8.11 27.14 14.36
N SER A 164 8.12 27.59 13.11
CA SER A 164 7.85 26.76 11.93
C SER A 164 9.10 26.64 11.09
N GLY A 165 9.18 25.63 10.23
CA GLY A 165 10.38 25.36 9.45
C GLY A 165 10.13 24.39 8.31
N VAL A 166 11.18 24.21 7.52
CA VAL A 166 11.21 23.31 6.37
C VAL A 166 12.28 22.28 6.60
N VAL A 167 11.97 21.03 6.29
CA VAL A 167 12.90 19.92 6.31
C VAL A 167 13.18 19.53 4.87
N TYR A 168 14.45 19.49 4.52
CA TYR A 168 14.96 18.99 3.25
C TYR A 168 15.68 17.69 3.50
N LEU A 169 15.39 16.68 2.71
CA LEU A 169 16.10 15.42 2.78
C LEU A 169 16.32 14.82 1.41
N GLU A 170 17.41 14.07 1.32
CA GLU A 170 17.72 13.21 0.19
C GLU A 170 18.14 11.85 0.74
N VAL A 171 17.54 10.80 0.19
CA VAL A 171 17.93 9.41 0.42
C VAL A 171 18.46 8.79 -0.86
N VAL A 172 19.39 7.87 -0.70
CA VAL A 172 20.05 7.15 -1.78
C VAL A 172 19.93 5.66 -1.53
N GLU A 173 19.68 4.89 -2.58
CA GLU A 173 19.72 3.44 -2.50
C GLU A 173 21.14 2.91 -2.32
N ASN A 174 21.32 2.09 -1.30
CA ASN A 174 22.51 1.27 -1.11
C ASN A 174 22.46 -0.03 -1.90
N GLU A 175 23.60 -0.74 -1.94
CA GLU A 175 23.71 -2.07 -2.55
C GLU A 175 22.72 -3.09 -1.96
N SER A 176 22.37 -2.94 -0.68
CA SER A 176 21.36 -3.76 0.01
C SER A 176 19.90 -3.42 -0.35
N LYS A 177 19.66 -2.50 -1.30
CA LYS A 177 18.33 -1.93 -1.62
C LYS A 177 17.63 -1.19 -0.47
N GLU A 178 18.40 -0.81 0.55
CA GLU A 178 17.92 0.02 1.65
C GLU A 178 18.17 1.50 1.32
N PHE A 179 17.28 2.37 1.80
CA PHE A 179 17.46 3.81 1.68
C PHE A 179 18.33 4.35 2.80
N ASP A 180 19.43 4.99 2.42
CA ASP A 180 20.28 5.71 3.35
C ASP A 180 20.19 7.23 3.15
N TYR A 181 20.16 7.96 4.25
CA TYR A 181 20.10 9.41 4.22
C TYR A 181 21.44 10.00 3.79
N ARG A 182 21.45 10.66 2.64
CA ARG A 182 22.58 11.49 2.20
C ARG A 182 22.65 12.76 3.03
N TYR A 183 21.52 13.45 3.14
CA TYR A 183 21.36 14.56 4.07
C TYR A 183 19.95 14.62 4.65
N LEU A 184 19.86 15.09 5.89
CA LEU A 184 18.63 15.52 6.53
C LEU A 184 18.88 16.87 7.19
N ILE A 185 18.29 17.91 6.60
CA ILE A 185 18.54 19.30 6.93
C ILE A 185 17.23 19.93 7.40
N VAL A 186 17.25 20.54 8.57
CA VAL A 186 16.13 21.28 9.12
C VAL A 186 16.45 22.77 9.11
N GLU A 187 15.62 23.56 8.43
CA GLU A 187 15.71 25.00 8.40
C GLU A 187 14.55 25.63 9.17
N THR A 188 14.85 26.49 10.14
CA THR A 188 13.82 27.27 10.83
C THR A 188 13.41 28.49 10.01
N GLU A 189 12.11 28.71 9.87
CA GLU A 189 11.52 29.85 9.19
C GLU A 189 11.38 31.00 10.20
N GLY A 190 12.38 31.89 10.22
CA GLY A 190 12.43 33.06 11.10
C GLY A 190 13.28 34.17 10.48
N GLY A 191 12.71 35.38 10.37
CA GLY A 191 13.22 36.45 9.50
C GLY A 191 14.66 36.92 9.72
N PHE A 192 15.29 36.63 10.88
CA PHE A 192 16.65 37.12 11.20
C PHE A 192 17.61 36.05 11.75
N SER A 193 17.20 34.78 11.84
CA SER A 193 18.08 33.71 12.32
C SER A 193 17.70 32.38 11.69
N LYS A 194 18.07 32.22 10.42
CA LYS A 194 17.99 30.93 9.74
C LYS A 194 18.96 29.96 10.42
N LYS A 195 18.44 29.08 11.27
CA LYS A 195 19.21 27.98 11.86
C LYS A 195 19.05 26.76 10.97
N GLN A 196 20.18 26.21 10.52
CA GLN A 196 20.24 24.99 9.74
C GLN A 196 20.82 23.87 10.61
N ILE A 197 20.05 22.81 10.83
CA ILE A 197 20.49 21.66 11.64
C ILE A 197 20.66 20.46 10.71
N ILE A 198 21.88 19.91 10.69
CA ILE A 198 22.23 18.71 9.94
C ILE A 198 22.11 17.51 10.89
N LEU A 199 21.19 16.60 10.59
CA LEU A 199 20.86 15.46 11.45
C LEU A 199 21.60 14.19 11.02
N ARG A 200 21.64 13.94 9.72
CA ARG A 200 22.53 12.97 9.09
C ARG A 200 23.16 13.64 7.90
N SER A 201 24.47 13.54 7.79
CA SER A 201 25.24 13.79 6.58
C SER A 201 26.10 12.56 6.39
N SER A 202 25.84 11.79 5.34
CA SER A 202 26.80 10.76 4.93
C SER A 202 27.99 11.52 4.36
N SER A 203 29.07 11.59 5.13
CA SER A 203 30.31 12.21 4.70
C SER A 203 30.88 11.38 3.55
N GLU A 204 31.15 12.04 2.42
CA GLU A 204 32.22 11.67 1.48
C GLU A 204 32.15 10.26 0.86
N VAL A 205 31.43 10.07 -0.25
CA VAL A 205 31.84 9.09 -1.27
C VAL A 205 31.54 9.63 -2.66
N ASP A 206 32.63 9.89 -3.39
CA ASP A 206 32.78 10.28 -4.80
C ASP A 206 32.54 11.73 -5.19
N ASN A 207 33.50 12.58 -4.80
CA ASN A 207 33.96 13.61 -5.73
C ASN A 207 35.40 13.28 -6.19
N PRO A 208 35.59 12.54 -7.30
CA PRO A 208 36.93 12.34 -7.86
C PRO A 208 37.48 13.59 -8.58
N ASN A 209 36.79 14.74 -8.54
CA ASN A 209 37.23 15.96 -9.21
C ASN A 209 36.99 17.23 -8.38
N LEU A 210 37.67 17.34 -7.24
CA LEU A 210 38.23 18.62 -6.81
C LEU A 210 39.64 18.43 -6.24
#